data_AF-A0A392UTU6-F1
#
_entry.id   AF-A0A392UTU6-F1
#
_cell.length_a   1.000
_cell.length_b   1.000
_cell.length_c   1.000
_cell.angle_alpha   90.00
_cell.angle_beta   90.00
_cell.angle_gamma   90.00
#
_symmetry.space_group_name_H-M   'P 1'
#
loop_
_entity.id
_entity.type
_entity.pdbx_description
1 polymer ?
#
loop_
_entity_poly.entity_id
_entity_poly.type
_entity_poly.pdbx_seq_one_letter_code
_entity_poly.pdbx_strand_id
1 'polypeptide(L)' 'VDAVSQWGTPESVPEIRSFLGLAGYYRRFIEGFSKLALPLTQLTRKDQAFVWDENCEKSFQELKK' A
#
# COMPACT_ATOMS: atom_id res chain seq x y z
N VAL A 1 -7.86 1.35 -15.43
CA VAL A 1 -7.05 0.73 -14.36
C VAL A 1 -7.91 0.83 -13.12
N ASP A 2 -8.88 -0.07 -12.98
CA ASP A 2 -9.92 0.07 -11.97
C ASP A 2 -9.64 -0.78 -10.73
N ALA A 3 -8.77 -1.79 -10.87
CA ALA A 3 -8.48 -2.74 -9.81
C ALA A 3 -7.77 -2.12 -8.59
N VAL A 4 -6.84 -1.18 -8.80
CA VAL A 4 -6.15 -0.49 -7.69
C VAL A 4 -7.11 0.50 -7.03
N SER A 5 -7.84 1.30 -7.82
CA SER A 5 -8.77 2.30 -7.30
C SER A 5 -9.98 1.72 -6.57
N GLN A 6 -10.42 0.50 -6.93
CA GLN A 6 -11.51 -0.21 -6.23
C GLN A 6 -11.03 -1.15 -5.11
N TRP A 7 -9.73 -1.16 -4.80
CA TRP A 7 -9.19 -2.02 -3.72
C TRP A 7 -9.75 -1.60 -2.36
N GLY A 8 -10.33 -2.55 -1.61
CA GLY A 8 -10.81 -2.32 -0.24
C GLY A 8 -9.64 -2.13 0.74
N THR A 9 -9.87 -1.51 1.90
CA THR A 9 -8.80 -1.35 2.90
C THR A 9 -8.28 -2.75 3.31
N PRO A 10 -6.98 -3.02 3.15
CA PRO A 10 -6.44 -4.34 3.45
C PRO A 10 -6.44 -4.61 4.95
N GLU A 11 -6.91 -5.79 5.34
CA GLU A 11 -7.03 -6.20 6.75
C GLU A 11 -5.88 -7.11 7.19
N SER A 12 -5.03 -7.52 6.24
CA SER A 12 -3.98 -8.51 6.47
C SER A 12 -2.67 -8.21 5.72
N VAL A 13 -1.56 -8.71 6.27
CA VAL A 13 -0.22 -8.59 5.64
C VAL A 13 -0.19 -9.17 4.20
N PRO A 14 -0.79 -10.34 3.90
CA PRO A 14 -0.85 -10.86 2.53
C PRO A 14 -1.58 -9.95 1.55
N GLU A 15 -2.66 -9.28 1.99
CA GLU A 15 -3.40 -8.33 1.15
C GLU A 15 -2.57 -7.08 0.84
N ILE A 16 -1.85 -6.54 1.83
CA ILE A 16 -0.92 -5.43 1.60
C ILE A 16 0.16 -5.82 0.59
N ARG A 17 0.74 -7.02 0.70
CA ARG A 17 1.75 -7.49 -0.27
C ARG A 17 1.17 -7.61 -1.68
N SER A 18 -0.06 -8.10 -1.80
CA SER A 18 -0.76 -8.19 -3.09
C SER A 18 -1.01 -6.80 -3.68
N PHE A 19 -1.50 -5.86 -2.87
CA PHE A 19 -1.70 -4.47 -3.27
C PHE A 19 -0.40 -3.80 -3.72
N LEU A 20 0.66 -3.90 -2.92
CA LEU A 20 1.97 -3.33 -3.25
C LEU A 20 2.58 -3.97 -4.51
N GLY A 21 2.32 -5.25 -4.75
CA GLY A 21 2.70 -5.91 -5.99
C GLY A 21 2.02 -5.30 -7.22
N LEU A 22 0.71 -5.08 -7.14
CA LEU A 22 -0.07 -4.47 -8.22
C LEU A 22 0.27 -2.98 -8.40
N ALA A 23 0.30 -2.20 -7.32
CA ALA A 23 0.68 -0.79 -7.35
C ALA A 23 2.14 -0.62 -7.84
N GLY A 24 3.02 -1.56 -7.49
CA GLY A 24 4.40 -1.63 -7.94
C GLY A 24 4.55 -1.77 -9.46
N TYR A 25 3.59 -2.38 -10.15
CA TYR A 25 3.56 -2.44 -11.62
C TYR A 25 3.44 -1.03 -12.24
N TYR A 26 2.63 -0.17 -11.62
CA TYR A 26 2.38 1.22 -12.05
C TYR A 26 3.33 2.25 -11.44
N ARG A 27 4.30 1.83 -10.61
CA ARG A 27 5.22 2.73 -9.87
C ARG A 27 5.91 3.81 -10.71
N ARG A 28 6.11 3.58 -12.01
CA ARG A 28 6.75 4.53 -12.94
C ARG A 28 5.91 5.79 -13.18
N PHE A 29 4.61 5.71 -12.93
CA PHE A 29 3.63 6.78 -13.14
C PHE A 29 3.24 7.47 -11.83
N ILE A 30 3.71 6.95 -10.69
CA ILE A 30 3.40 7.45 -9.35
C ILE A 30 4.63 8.15 -8.82
N GLU A 31 4.62 9.47 -8.82
CA GLU A 31 5.72 10.26 -8.27
C GLU A 31 5.89 9.97 -6.78
N GLY A 32 7.13 9.69 -6.36
CA GLY A 32 7.41 9.41 -4.97
C GLY A 32 6.85 8.07 -4.47
N PHE A 33 6.53 7.11 -5.36
CA PHE A 33 5.99 5.79 -4.98
C PHE A 33 6.68 5.15 -3.78
N SER A 34 8.01 5.15 -3.73
CA SER A 34 8.77 4.56 -2.61
C SER A 34 8.47 5.22 -1.26
N LYS A 35 8.20 6.53 -1.24
CA LYS A 35 7.84 7.26 -0.01
C LYS A 35 6.41 6.93 0.41
N LEU A 36 5.48 6.87 -0.56
CA LEU A 36 4.07 6.52 -0.31
C LEU A 36 3.93 5.06 0.15
N ALA A 37 4.63 4.13 -0.48
CA ALA A 37 4.59 2.72 -0.13
C ALA A 37 5.31 2.40 1.18
N LEU A 38 6.15 3.29 1.72
CA LEU A 38 6.97 3.03 2.90
C LEU A 38 6.17 2.56 4.13
N PRO A 39 5.13 3.28 4.61
CA PRO A 39 4.33 2.84 5.75
C PRO A 39 3.67 1.48 5.50
N LEU A 40 3.12 1.24 4.30
CA LEU A 40 2.56 -0.07 3.94
C LEU A 40 3.61 -1.18 3.93
N THR A 41 4.83 -0.88 3.47
CA THR A 41 5.92 -1.86 3.45
C THR A 41 6.38 -2.21 4.87
N GLN A 42 6.33 -1.26 5.80
CA GLN A 42 6.63 -1.50 7.22
C GLN A 42 5.64 -2.48 7.86
N LEU A 43 4.35 -2.41 7.51
CA LEU A 43 3.33 -3.36 7.96
C LEU A 43 3.59 -4.81 7.53
N THR A 44 4.42 -5.04 6.51
CA THR A 44 4.72 -6.39 6.02
C THR A 44 5.94 -7.06 6.66
N ARG A 45 6.64 -6.35 7.56
CA ARG A 45 7.85 -6.82 8.25
C ARG A 45 7.48 -7.83 9.34
N LYS A 46 8.31 -8.87 9.53
CA LYS A 46 8.05 -9.96 10.49
C LYS A 46 8.06 -9.53 11.95
N ASP A 47 8.81 -8.47 12.29
CA ASP A 47 9.01 -8.04 13.67
C ASP A 47 8.11 -6.85 14.06
N GLN A 48 7.13 -6.50 13.22
CA GLN A 48 6.22 -5.37 13.44
C GLN A 48 4.79 -5.88 13.64
N ALA A 49 4.11 -5.39 14.68
CA ALA A 49 2.67 -5.60 14.81
C ALA A 49 1.94 -4.93 13.63
N PHE A 50 0.93 -5.61 13.09
CA PHE A 50 0.06 -5.02 12.08
C PHE A 50 -0.83 -3.97 12.76
N VAL A 51 -0.45 -2.70 12.62
CA VAL A 51 -1.22 -1.56 13.14
C VAL A 51 -1.52 -0.64 11.98
N TRP A 52 -2.76 -0.67 11.51
CA TRP A 52 -3.22 0.24 10.46
C TRP A 52 -3.42 1.63 11.06
N ASP A 53 -2.45 2.51 10.87
CA ASP A 53 -2.48 3.89 11.36
C ASP A 53 -2.95 4.88 10.28
N GLU A 54 -3.14 6.14 10.65
CA GLU A 54 -3.53 7.18 9.70
C GLU A 54 -2.53 7.40 8.57
N ASN A 55 -1.24 7.09 8.80
CA ASN A 55 -0.21 7.23 7.77
C ASN A 55 -0.36 6.13 6.72
N CYS A 56 -0.66 4.90 7.14
CA CYS A 56 -0.97 3.78 6.26
C CYS A 56 -2.21 4.09 5.43
N GLU A 57 -3.27 4.61 6.05
CA GLU A 57 -4.49 4.99 5.34
C GLU A 57 -4.23 6.09 4.30
N LYS A 58 -3.55 7.19 4.68
CA LYS A 58 -3.19 8.27 3.76
C LYS A 58 -2.37 7.74 2.58
N SER A 59 -1.32 6.97 2.86
CA SER A 59 -0.50 6.36 1.82
C SER A 59 -1.27 5.41 0.91
N PHE A 60 -2.18 4.62 1.46
CA PHE A 60 -3.03 3.72 0.70
C PHE A 60 -3.95 4.50 -0.25
N GLN A 61 -4.61 5.55 0.22
CA GLN A 61 -5.49 6.38 -0.62
C GLN A 61 -4.72 7.13 -1.70
N GLU A 62 -3.51 7.65 -1.41
CA GLU A 62 -2.67 8.28 -2.44
C GLU A 62 -2.23 7.29 -3.53
N LEU A 63 -1.94 6.03 -3.17
CA LEU A 63 -1.58 4.99 -4.13
C LEU A 63 -2.76 4.47 -4.98
N LYS A 64 -3.99 4.80 -4.59
CA LYS A 64 -5.22 4.44 -5.32
C LYS A 64 -5.66 5.47 -6.37
N LYS A 65 -5.10 6.67 -6.33
CA LYS A 65 -5.33 7.73 -7.32
C LYS A 65 -4.61 7.42 -8.63
#